data_AF-A0A1X8WJ89-F1
#
_entry.id   AF-A0A1X8WJ89-F1
#
_cell.length_a   1.000
_cell.length_b   1.000
_cell.length_c   1.000
_cell.angle_alpha   90.00
_cell.angle_beta   90.00
_cell.angle_gamma   90.00
#
_symmetry.space_group_name_H-M   'P 1'
#
loop_
_entity.id
_entity.type
_entity.pdbx_description
1 polymer ?
#
loop_
_entity_poly.entity_id
_entity_poly.type
_entity_poly.pdbx_seq_one_letter_code
_entity_poly.pdbx_strand_id
1 'polypeptide(L)'
;MTGFLTVMLCLGVAAVFFHLLYSVDTRRIDKSEKKRDLENGVSKDYGDPKKVYGKNWDSNLPKPRICPVCGKYLQKTEYLYAIISEPPSPGIKRHARIYGCRYCYLGLEEETENRNLVSSEIPDPEWTPTPINDEELGL
;
A
#
# COMPACT_ATOMS: atom_id res chain seq x y z
N MET A 1 23.86 -32.91 26.22
CA MET A 1 24.59 -31.86 25.48
C MET A 1 24.48 -32.00 23.96
N THR A 2 24.49 -33.21 23.39
CA THR A 2 24.41 -33.42 21.93
C THR A 2 23.12 -32.95 21.27
N GLY A 3 21.95 -33.17 21.90
CA GLY A 3 20.65 -32.75 21.34
C GLY A 3 20.47 -31.23 21.21
N PHE A 4 21.09 -30.44 22.09
CA PHE A 4 21.03 -28.98 21.99
C PHE A 4 21.84 -28.46 20.80
N LEU A 5 23.01 -29.07 20.55
CA LEU A 5 23.87 -28.72 19.42
C LEU A 5 23.23 -29.08 18.08
N THR A 6 22.53 -30.21 17.99
CA THR A 6 21.82 -30.59 16.75
C THR A 6 20.65 -29.64 16.47
N VAL A 7 19.88 -29.25 17.49
CA VAL A 7 18.78 -28.28 17.33
C VAL A 7 19.32 -26.91 16.88
N MET A 8 20.40 -26.41 17.49
CA MET A 8 21.02 -25.14 17.08
C MET A 8 21.58 -25.20 15.66
N LEU A 9 22.17 -26.33 15.25
CA LEU A 9 22.63 -26.53 13.88
C LEU A 9 21.47 -26.50 12.87
N CYS A 10 20.37 -27.19 13.16
CA CYS A 10 19.18 -27.19 12.32
C CYS A 10 18.57 -25.78 12.19
N LEU A 11 18.48 -25.03 13.28
CA LEU A 11 17.99 -23.65 13.27
C LEU A 11 18.90 -22.73 12.46
N GLY A 12 20.22 -22.89 12.58
CA GLY A 12 21.20 -22.14 11.78
C GLY A 12 21.03 -22.39 10.27
N VAL A 13 20.91 -23.66 9.86
CA VAL A 13 20.69 -24.03 8.44
C VAL A 13 19.35 -23.49 7.95
N ALA A 14 18.28 -23.59 8.74
CA ALA A 14 16.97 -23.06 8.39
C ALA A 14 17.02 -21.53 8.22
N ALA A 15 17.66 -20.79 9.13
CA ALA A 15 17.80 -19.35 9.04
C ALA A 15 18.53 -18.90 7.76
N VAL A 16 19.64 -19.57 7.41
CA VAL A 16 20.37 -19.29 6.16
C VAL A 16 19.50 -19.59 4.94
N PHE A 17 18.78 -20.70 4.94
CA PHE A 17 17.90 -21.07 3.83
C PHE A 17 16.77 -20.05 3.62
N PHE A 18 16.06 -19.65 4.68
CA PHE A 18 15.02 -18.62 4.60
C PHE A 18 15.58 -17.26 4.16
N HIS A 19 16.78 -16.90 4.62
CA HIS A 19 17.43 -15.66 4.20
C HIS A 19 17.75 -15.66 2.69
N LEU A 20 18.22 -16.79 2.16
CA LEU A 20 18.47 -16.94 0.71
C LEU A 20 17.17 -16.86 -0.09
N LEU A 21 16.11 -17.54 0.34
CA LEU A 21 14.79 -17.45 -0.31
C LEU A 21 14.25 -16.02 -0.30
N TYR A 22 14.35 -15.33 0.85
CA TYR A 22 13.93 -13.94 0.98
C TYR A 22 14.72 -13.02 0.05
N SER A 23 16.04 -13.18 -0.05
CA SER A 23 16.89 -12.39 -0.95
C SER A 23 16.56 -12.61 -2.43
N VAL A 24 16.25 -13.84 -2.82
CA VAL A 24 15.85 -14.16 -4.20
C VAL A 24 14.46 -13.59 -4.52
N ASP A 25 13.51 -13.72 -3.59
CA ASP A 25 12.15 -13.27 -3.80
C ASP A 25 12.07 -11.73 -3.90
N THR A 26 12.76 -11.02 -2.99
CA THR A 26 12.91 -9.55 -3.06
C THR A 26 13.52 -9.09 -4.39
N ARG A 27 14.55 -9.79 -4.90
CA ARG A 27 15.13 -9.48 -6.22
C ARG A 27 14.17 -9.72 -7.37
N ARG A 28 13.36 -10.79 -7.33
CA ARG A 28 12.34 -11.08 -8.36
C ARG A 28 11.25 -10.02 -8.35
N ILE A 29 10.83 -9.59 -7.15
CA ILE A 29 9.85 -8.53 -6.95
C ILE A 29 10.37 -7.22 -7.55
N ASP A 30 11.57 -6.76 -7.19
CA ASP A 30 12.17 -5.52 -7.70
C ASP A 30 12.32 -5.51 -9.23
N LYS A 31 12.80 -6.62 -9.82
CA LYS A 31 12.94 -6.73 -11.28
C LYS A 31 11.59 -6.59 -12.00
N SER A 32 10.52 -7.15 -11.41
CA SER A 32 9.18 -7.08 -11.98
C SER A 32 8.52 -5.71 -11.80
N GLU A 33 8.93 -4.94 -10.80
CA GLU A 33 8.49 -3.57 -10.56
C GLU A 33 9.13 -2.63 -11.58
N LYS A 34 10.46 -2.65 -11.68
CA LYS A 34 11.22 -1.89 -12.69
C LYS A 34 10.73 -2.09 -14.12
N LYS A 35 10.37 -3.33 -14.48
CA LYS A 35 9.82 -3.61 -15.81
C LYS A 35 8.47 -2.91 -16.04
N ARG A 36 7.58 -2.93 -15.04
CA ARG A 36 6.27 -2.26 -15.11
C ARG A 36 6.43 -0.75 -15.17
N ASP A 37 7.35 -0.19 -14.40
CA ASP A 37 7.54 1.27 -14.35
C ASP A 37 8.15 1.79 -15.65
N LEU A 38 9.10 1.04 -16.22
CA LEU A 38 9.68 1.32 -17.54
C LEU A 38 8.62 1.23 -18.66
N GLU A 39 7.80 0.19 -18.65
CA GLU A 39 6.75 -0.04 -19.67
C GLU A 39 5.65 1.01 -19.57
N ASN A 40 5.27 1.42 -18.36
CA ASN A 40 4.23 2.43 -18.12
C ASN A 40 4.75 3.88 -18.22
N GLY A 41 6.05 4.11 -18.38
CA GLY A 41 6.65 5.46 -18.41
C GLY A 41 6.45 6.25 -17.11
N VAL A 42 6.24 5.55 -15.99
CA VAL A 42 5.89 6.15 -14.69
C VAL A 42 7.17 6.61 -14.01
N SER A 43 7.55 7.87 -14.25
CA SER A 43 8.69 8.53 -13.60
C SER A 43 8.28 9.43 -12.43
N LYS A 44 6.98 9.48 -12.10
CA LYS A 44 6.44 10.29 -11.01
C LYS A 44 5.82 9.38 -9.96
N ASP A 45 6.14 9.63 -8.68
CA ASP A 45 5.66 8.86 -7.52
C ASP A 45 4.13 8.89 -7.33
N TYR A 46 3.45 9.75 -8.10
CA TYR A 46 2.01 9.95 -8.08
C TYR A 46 1.40 9.89 -9.48
N GLY A 47 0.32 9.11 -9.61
CA GLY A 47 -0.48 8.95 -10.82
C GLY A 47 -1.96 9.26 -10.58
N ASP A 48 -2.68 9.61 -11.64
CA ASP A 48 -4.10 9.93 -11.56
C ASP A 48 -4.95 8.65 -11.46
N PRO A 49 -5.65 8.39 -10.33
CA PRO A 49 -6.47 7.19 -10.16
C PRO A 49 -7.55 7.06 -11.22
N LYS A 50 -8.11 8.17 -11.70
CA LYS A 50 -9.20 8.15 -12.69
C LYS A 50 -8.73 7.60 -14.04
N LYS A 51 -7.49 7.86 -14.42
CA LYS A 51 -6.91 7.35 -15.67
C LYS A 51 -6.62 5.87 -15.60
N VAL A 52 -6.09 5.41 -14.47
CA VAL A 52 -5.73 4.01 -14.29
C VAL A 52 -6.97 3.15 -14.06
N TYR A 53 -7.83 3.50 -13.10
CA TYR A 53 -9.05 2.73 -12.82
C TYR A 53 -10.18 2.99 -13.82
N GLY A 54 -10.03 3.99 -14.69
CA GLY A 54 -10.97 4.28 -15.76
C GLY A 54 -10.97 3.23 -16.89
N LYS A 55 -11.91 3.41 -17.82
CA LYS A 55 -12.10 2.54 -18.99
C LYS A 55 -11.05 2.76 -20.09
N ASN A 56 -10.30 3.85 -20.02
CA ASN A 56 -9.37 4.31 -21.06
C ASN A 56 -7.91 3.85 -20.83
N TRP A 57 -7.67 2.91 -19.90
CA TRP A 57 -6.36 2.33 -19.71
C TRP A 57 -6.04 1.33 -20.83
N ASP A 58 -4.82 1.34 -21.35
CA ASP A 58 -4.40 0.39 -22.37
C ASP A 58 -4.36 -1.03 -21.78
N SER A 59 -5.18 -1.92 -22.33
CA SER A 59 -5.29 -3.33 -21.92
C SER A 59 -3.99 -4.12 -22.12
N ASN A 60 -3.07 -3.63 -22.98
CA ASN A 60 -1.80 -4.30 -23.22
C ASN A 60 -0.77 -4.03 -22.12
N LEU A 61 -0.92 -2.94 -21.36
CA LEU A 61 0.04 -2.58 -20.31
C LEU A 61 -0.38 -3.10 -18.93
N PRO A 62 0.57 -3.59 -18.12
CA PRO A 62 0.31 -4.05 -16.77
C PRO A 62 -0.16 -2.90 -15.90
N LYS A 63 -1.42 -2.96 -15.47
CA LYS A 63 -2.06 -1.92 -14.66
C LYS A 63 -1.24 -1.60 -13.40
N PRO A 64 -0.82 -0.35 -13.19
CA PRO A 64 -0.13 0.03 -11.97
C PRO A 64 -1.05 -0.09 -10.75
N ARG A 65 -0.47 -0.33 -9.57
CA ARG A 65 -1.21 -0.30 -8.30
C ARG A 65 -1.15 1.12 -7.80
N ILE A 66 -2.30 1.77 -7.62
CA ILE A 66 -2.36 3.19 -7.24
C ILE A 66 -3.34 3.37 -6.08
N CYS A 67 -3.02 4.29 -5.17
CA CYS A 67 -3.95 4.68 -4.13
C CYS A 67 -5.09 5.50 -4.73
N PRO A 68 -6.37 5.10 -4.58
CA PRO A 68 -7.47 5.90 -5.10
C PRO A 68 -7.70 7.21 -4.33
N VAL A 69 -7.12 7.33 -3.12
CA VAL A 69 -7.27 8.53 -2.28
C VAL A 69 -6.22 9.59 -2.63
N CYS A 70 -4.93 9.22 -2.58
CA CYS A 70 -3.84 10.19 -2.82
C CYS A 70 -3.18 10.07 -4.19
N GLY A 71 -3.45 9.03 -4.99
CA GLY A 71 -2.81 8.82 -6.29
C GLY A 71 -1.39 8.24 -6.24
N LYS A 72 -0.87 7.95 -5.05
CA LYS A 72 0.47 7.36 -4.90
C LYS A 72 0.55 5.99 -5.58
N TYR A 73 1.67 5.68 -6.24
CA TYR A 73 1.95 4.31 -6.70
C TYR A 73 2.28 3.41 -5.50
N LEU A 74 1.57 2.29 -5.40
CA LEU A 74 1.82 1.29 -4.36
C LEU A 74 2.80 0.24 -4.89
N GLN A 75 3.78 -0.07 -4.05
CA GLN A 75 4.66 -1.23 -4.25
C GLN A 75 3.87 -2.53 -4.13
N LYS A 76 4.48 -3.66 -4.50
CA LYS A 76 3.81 -4.97 -4.38
C LYS A 76 3.50 -5.38 -2.94
N THR A 77 4.32 -4.94 -2.01
CA THR A 77 4.22 -5.18 -0.56
C THR A 77 3.23 -4.25 0.12
N GLU A 78 2.97 -3.08 -0.48
CA GLU A 78 1.99 -2.13 0.01
C GLU A 78 0.58 -2.51 -0.43
N TYR A 79 -0.39 -2.25 0.44
CA TYR A 79 -1.78 -2.61 0.23
C TYR A 79 -2.71 -1.45 0.59
N LEU A 80 -3.96 -1.58 0.13
CA LEU A 80 -5.04 -0.67 0.46
C LEU A 80 -5.79 -1.18 1.69
N TYR A 81 -6.07 -0.26 2.60
CA TYR A 81 -6.96 -0.46 3.73
C TYR A 81 -8.40 -0.29 3.24
N ALA A 82 -9.22 -1.33 3.45
CA ALA A 82 -10.61 -1.34 3.07
C ALA A 82 -11.42 -2.22 4.03
N ILE A 83 -12.69 -1.87 4.21
CA ILE A 83 -13.67 -2.70 4.93
C ILE A 83 -14.71 -3.21 3.93
N ILE A 84 -14.98 -4.50 3.98
CA ILE A 84 -16.03 -5.14 3.19
C ILE A 84 -17.27 -5.18 4.06
N SER A 85 -18.35 -4.51 3.64
CA SER A 85 -19.61 -4.56 4.35
C SER A 85 -20.28 -5.92 4.13
N GLU A 86 -20.95 -6.42 5.16
CA GLU A 86 -21.81 -7.58 5.02
C GLU A 86 -22.97 -7.25 4.06
N PRO A 87 -23.38 -8.21 3.21
CA PRO A 87 -24.49 -7.99 2.31
C PRO A 87 -25.78 -7.86 3.13
N PRO A 88 -26.61 -6.83 2.91
CA PRO A 88 -27.85 -6.62 3.68
C PRO A 88 -28.91 -7.72 3.42
N SER A 89 -28.76 -8.50 2.35
CA SER A 89 -29.67 -9.59 1.99
C SER A 89 -28.97 -10.60 1.05
N PRO A 90 -29.32 -11.90 1.10
CA PRO A 90 -28.81 -12.89 0.16
C PRO A 90 -29.19 -12.53 -1.29
N GLY A 91 -28.19 -12.28 -2.13
CA GLY A 91 -28.35 -11.90 -3.54
C GLY A 91 -27.84 -10.50 -3.90
N ILE A 92 -27.54 -9.66 -2.91
CA ILE A 92 -26.97 -8.33 -3.11
C ILE A 92 -25.43 -8.41 -3.10
N LYS A 93 -24.78 -7.65 -4.01
CA LYS A 93 -23.32 -7.58 -4.09
C LYS A 93 -22.75 -6.90 -2.85
N ARG A 94 -21.64 -7.42 -2.32
CA ARG A 94 -20.93 -6.81 -1.21
C ARG A 94 -20.33 -5.47 -1.65
N HIS A 95 -20.46 -4.46 -0.80
CA HIS A 95 -19.83 -3.17 -1.01
C HIS A 95 -18.53 -3.11 -0.21
N ALA A 96 -17.45 -2.62 -0.83
CA ALA A 96 -16.20 -2.36 -0.16
C ALA A 96 -16.04 -0.85 0.01
N ARG A 97 -15.78 -0.39 1.24
CA ARG A 97 -15.37 0.98 1.54
C ARG A 97 -13.85 1.01 1.58
N ILE A 98 -13.23 1.78 0.69
CA ILE A 98 -11.77 1.92 0.59
C ILE A 98 -11.35 3.15 1.38
N TYR A 99 -10.46 2.97 2.37
CA TYR A 99 -9.91 4.06 3.18
C TYR A 99 -8.61 4.65 2.60
N GLY A 100 -7.88 3.90 1.79
CA GLY A 100 -6.66 4.38 1.12
C GLY A 100 -5.44 3.51 1.40
N CYS A 101 -4.25 4.01 1.11
CA CYS A 101 -2.98 3.31 1.39
C CYS A 101 -2.55 3.54 2.86
N ARG A 102 -1.41 2.96 3.26
CA ARG A 102 -0.87 3.12 4.63
C ARG A 102 -0.71 4.58 5.06
N TYR A 103 -0.31 5.44 4.13
CA TYR A 103 -0.12 6.86 4.40
C TYR A 103 -1.46 7.59 4.62
N CYS A 104 -2.48 7.29 3.81
CA CYS A 104 -3.81 7.89 3.98
C CYS A 104 -4.55 7.38 5.21
N TYR A 105 -4.40 6.10 5.56
CA TYR A 105 -5.14 5.49 6.65
C TYR A 105 -4.50 5.73 8.02
N LEU A 106 -3.16 5.62 8.11
CA LEU A 106 -2.42 5.74 9.37
C LEU A 106 -1.83 7.14 9.58
N GLY A 107 -1.94 8.05 8.61
CA GLY A 107 -1.33 9.38 8.68
C GLY A 107 0.19 9.34 8.72
N LEU A 108 0.80 8.27 8.21
CA LEU A 108 2.26 8.16 8.16
C LEU A 108 2.78 9.14 7.11
N GLU A 109 3.68 10.03 7.53
CA GLU A 109 4.48 10.81 6.59
C GLU A 109 5.43 9.85 5.85
N GLU A 110 5.61 10.13 4.57
CA GLU A 110 6.52 9.37 3.74
C GLU A 110 7.94 9.66 4.22
N GLU A 111 8.62 8.68 4.83
CA GLU A 111 10.08 8.73 5.02
C GLU A 111 10.76 8.55 3.66
N THR A 112 10.47 9.44 2.72
CA THR A 112 11.25 9.61 1.50
C THR A 112 12.28 10.66 1.81
N GLU A 113 13.46 10.18 2.18
CA GLU A 113 14.69 10.95 2.28
C GLU A 113 14.95 11.66 0.93
N ASN A 114 14.44 12.89 0.80
CA ASN A 114 14.94 13.88 -0.14
C ASN A 114 14.87 15.24 0.54
N ARG A 115 15.85 15.47 1.41
CA ARG A 115 16.39 16.82 1.62
C ARG A 115 16.73 17.37 0.25
N ASN A 116 15.92 18.29 -0.27
CA ASN A 116 16.33 19.56 -0.89
C ASN A 116 15.19 20.16 -1.74
N LEU A 117 14.92 21.44 -1.45
CA LEU A 117 14.09 22.43 -2.18
C LEU A 117 12.57 22.22 -2.12
N VAL A 118 11.73 23.10 -1.57
CA VAL A 118 11.88 24.48 -1.09
C VAL A 118 10.81 24.71 -0.02
N SER A 119 11.23 25.28 1.10
CA SER A 119 10.41 26.00 2.05
C SER A 119 9.71 27.18 1.36
N SER A 120 8.39 27.22 1.42
CA SER A 120 7.65 28.48 1.43
C SER A 120 6.36 28.27 2.20
N GLU A 121 6.37 28.87 3.38
CA GLU A 121 5.33 29.01 4.39
C GLU A 121 3.97 29.38 3.81
N ILE A 122 2.89 28.69 4.24
CA ILE A 122 1.55 29.28 4.45
C ILE A 122 0.92 28.55 5.66
N PRO A 123 0.40 29.27 6.68
CA PRO A 123 0.02 28.70 7.97
C PRO A 123 -1.30 27.89 7.93
N ASP A 124 -1.36 26.88 8.79
CA ASP A 124 -2.49 25.98 9.03
C ASP A 124 -3.77 26.71 9.43
N PRO A 125 -4.97 26.24 9.02
CA PRO A 125 -6.15 26.31 9.85
C PRO A 125 -6.25 25.04 10.70
N GLU A 126 -5.95 25.22 11.98
CA GLU A 126 -6.22 24.35 13.11
C GLU A 126 -7.55 23.58 12.97
N TRP A 127 -7.47 22.28 12.63
CA TRP A 127 -8.63 21.41 12.55
C TRP A 127 -8.87 20.75 13.91
N THR A 128 -9.73 21.36 14.73
CA THR A 128 -10.30 20.71 15.91
C THR A 128 -11.36 19.70 15.47
N PRO A 129 -11.26 18.40 15.82
CA PRO A 129 -12.30 17.44 15.54
C PRO A 129 -13.55 17.78 16.38
N THR A 130 -14.66 18.02 15.70
CA THR A 130 -15.97 18.22 16.34
C THR A 130 -16.42 16.91 17.02
N PRO A 131 -16.90 16.97 18.28
CA PRO A 131 -17.47 15.80 18.94
C PRO A 131 -18.73 15.35 18.19
N ILE A 132 -18.79 14.06 17.88
CA ILE A 132 -19.96 13.40 17.31
C ILE A 132 -20.99 13.30 18.43
N ASN A 133 -22.14 13.99 18.29
CA ASN A 133 -23.28 13.81 19.17
C ASN A 133 -24.09 12.59 18.70
N ASP A 134 -24.34 11.68 19.63
CA ASP A 134 -24.96 10.37 19.39
C ASP A 134 -26.49 10.43 19.11
N GLU A 135 -27.05 11.61 18.83
CA GLU A 135 -28.49 11.81 18.60
C GLU A 135 -28.95 11.57 17.15
N GLU A 136 -28.04 11.33 16.18
CA GLU A 136 -28.42 10.96 14.80
C GLU A 136 -28.56 9.45 14.55
N LEU A 137 -28.38 8.61 15.59
CA LEU A 137 -28.81 7.21 15.58
C LEU A 137 -30.25 7.13 16.09
N GLY A 138 -31.18 7.60 15.26
CA GLY A 138 -32.62 7.48 15.52
C GLY A 138 -33.03 6.04 15.78
N LEU A 139 -33.81 5.87 16.85
CA LEU A 139 -34.73 4.75 17.06
C LEU A 139 -35.49 4.38 15.77
#